data_AF-A0A4U4EHD0-F1
#
_entry.id   AF-A0A4U4EHD0-F1
#
_cell.length_a   1.000
_cell.length_b   1.000
_cell.length_c   1.000
_cell.angle_alpha   90.00
_cell.angle_beta   90.00
_cell.angle_gamma   90.00
#
_symmetry.space_group_name_H-M   'P 1'
#
loop_
_entity.id
_entity.type
_entity.pdbx_description
1 polymer ?
#
loop_
_entity_poly.entity_id
_entity_poly.type
_entity_poly.pdbx_seq_one_letter_code
_entity_poly.pdbx_strand_id
1 'polypeptide(L)'
;MFKTKFFALTSVAVLGLSIMVPLTEVVHASERSTVPEASIVAVNSAVPDVDESRIDSLDTVDLQNFGVVDISQLSPDQLDNFKQAARYESEKVPLQTKAEKEAYYQALLSLYDINSENHGDFNKVTQELISQLNSISLTRSGHGWISVPFAASAFNLAINLVTGGVASAGVKALIKKYGTQKALDLLKRKIIGAVAVWGVKQITGINTIIKVVATALDPGTAIAKAIDARDKIPNNGYLEFT
;
A
#
# COMPACT_ATOMS: atom_id res chain seq x y z
N MET A 1 73.25 -3.90 -9.40
CA MET A 1 73.59 -2.58 -9.98
C MET A 1 72.42 -1.64 -9.68
N PHE A 2 72.59 -0.79 -8.67
CA PHE A 2 71.62 0.24 -8.26
C PHE A 2 71.58 1.38 -9.29
N LYS A 3 70.41 2.00 -9.48
CA LYS A 3 70.27 3.45 -9.68
C LYS A 3 68.81 3.91 -9.55
N THR A 4 68.52 4.53 -8.40
CA THR A 4 67.47 5.53 -8.20
C THR A 4 67.77 6.78 -9.03
N LYS A 5 66.73 7.50 -9.48
CA LYS A 5 66.65 8.97 -9.49
C LYS A 5 65.20 9.44 -9.69
N PHE A 6 64.88 10.52 -9.00
CA PHE A 6 63.57 11.08 -8.70
C PHE A 6 63.35 12.42 -9.45
N PHE A 7 62.07 12.77 -9.63
CA PHE A 7 61.44 14.09 -9.88
C PHE A 7 61.66 14.84 -11.21
N ALA A 8 60.53 15.15 -11.89
CA ALA A 8 60.06 16.52 -12.06
C ALA A 8 58.56 16.56 -12.42
N LEU A 9 57.81 17.38 -11.70
CA LEU A 9 56.40 17.72 -11.87
C LEU A 9 56.29 18.89 -12.84
N THR A 10 55.41 18.83 -13.85
CA THR A 10 54.78 20.03 -14.44
C THR A 10 53.37 19.70 -14.90
N SER A 11 52.43 20.53 -14.46
CA SER A 11 51.04 20.56 -14.89
C SER A 11 50.84 21.84 -15.72
N VAL A 12 49.90 21.81 -16.67
CA VAL A 12 48.92 22.86 -17.00
C VAL A 12 48.62 22.98 -18.51
N ALA A 13 47.30 23.08 -18.76
CA ALA A 13 46.56 23.71 -19.85
C ALA A 13 46.38 22.95 -21.18
N VAL A 14 45.15 22.44 -21.36
CA VAL A 14 44.49 22.45 -22.67
C VAL A 14 43.17 23.19 -22.50
N LEU A 15 43.11 24.40 -23.06
CA LEU A 15 41.90 25.20 -23.23
C LEU A 15 41.23 24.86 -24.57
N GLY A 16 39.93 24.55 -24.49
CA GLY A 16 38.88 25.07 -25.37
C GLY A 16 38.96 24.83 -26.87
N LEU A 17 38.12 23.92 -27.37
CA LEU A 17 37.34 24.19 -28.59
C LEU A 17 35.93 23.64 -28.41
N SER A 18 34.97 24.56 -28.30
CA SER A 18 33.53 24.26 -28.43
C SER A 18 33.21 24.01 -29.89
N ILE A 19 32.54 22.90 -30.17
CA ILE A 19 31.78 22.72 -31.41
C ILE A 19 30.32 22.52 -30.99
N MET A 20 29.49 23.50 -31.33
CA MET A 20 28.04 23.42 -31.22
C MET A 20 27.51 22.36 -32.21
N VAL A 21 26.60 21.52 -31.72
CA VAL A 21 25.64 20.80 -32.56
C VAL A 21 24.25 21.32 -32.18
N PRO A 22 23.40 21.76 -33.12
CA PRO A 22 22.04 22.15 -32.80
C PRO A 22 21.21 20.87 -32.56
N LEU A 23 20.71 20.71 -31.33
CA LEU A 23 19.64 19.78 -31.03
C LEU A 23 18.34 20.36 -31.59
N THR A 24 17.84 19.75 -32.67
CA THR A 24 16.44 19.91 -33.06
C THR A 24 15.60 19.04 -32.15
N GLU A 25 14.62 19.67 -31.51
CA GLU A 25 13.64 19.08 -30.61
C GLU A 25 12.82 18.01 -31.34
N VAL A 26 12.84 16.79 -30.79
CA VAL A 26 11.62 15.99 -30.66
C VAL A 26 11.62 15.41 -29.25
N VAL A 27 11.35 16.27 -28.26
CA VAL A 27 10.96 15.81 -26.93
C VAL A 27 9.46 15.54 -27.01
N HIS A 28 9.09 14.26 -27.16
CA HIS A 28 7.79 13.81 -26.65
C HIS A 28 7.88 13.85 -25.13
N ALA A 29 7.55 15.01 -24.55
CA ALA A 29 7.35 15.15 -23.13
C ALA A 29 6.11 14.32 -22.76
N SER A 30 6.32 13.08 -22.34
CA SER A 30 5.37 12.43 -21.46
C SER A 30 5.50 13.16 -20.12
N GLU A 31 4.55 14.03 -19.81
CA GLU A 31 4.46 14.70 -18.51
C GLU A 31 4.35 13.63 -17.41
N ARG A 32 5.50 13.28 -16.82
CA ARG A 32 5.58 12.38 -15.68
C ARG A 32 5.22 13.22 -14.46
N SER A 33 4.04 13.00 -13.89
CA SER A 33 3.64 13.61 -12.62
C SER A 33 4.55 13.09 -11.51
N THR A 34 5.59 13.86 -11.18
CA THR A 34 6.47 13.59 -10.04
C THR A 34 5.90 14.25 -8.80
N VAL A 35 5.60 13.48 -7.76
CA VAL A 35 5.29 14.04 -6.43
C VAL A 35 6.49 14.87 -5.98
N PRO A 36 6.37 16.19 -5.77
CA PRO A 36 7.50 17.02 -5.37
C PRO A 36 8.01 16.61 -3.99
N GLU A 37 9.32 16.39 -3.82
CA GLU A 37 9.94 15.98 -2.54
C GLU A 37 9.59 16.88 -1.35
N ALA A 38 9.22 18.13 -1.59
CA ALA A 38 8.80 19.10 -0.58
C ALA A 38 7.37 18.85 -0.01
N SER A 39 6.60 17.93 -0.60
CA SER A 39 5.21 17.62 -0.20
C SER A 39 5.10 16.43 0.75
N ILE A 40 6.22 15.78 1.10
CA ILE A 40 6.24 14.63 2.00
C ILE A 40 5.98 15.13 3.42
N VAL A 41 4.71 15.19 3.81
CA VAL A 41 4.34 15.40 5.20
C VAL A 41 4.87 14.20 6.00
N ALA A 42 5.75 14.46 6.95
CA ALA A 42 6.33 13.46 7.82
C ALA A 42 5.27 12.92 8.79
N VAL A 43 4.43 12.00 8.31
CA VAL A 43 3.59 11.15 9.16
C VAL A 43 4.53 10.20 9.88
N ASN A 44 4.47 10.16 11.22
CA ASN A 44 5.27 9.26 12.03
C ASN A 44 5.03 7.80 11.63
N SER A 45 6.10 7.02 11.44
CA SER A 45 6.05 5.59 11.10
C SER A 45 5.95 4.69 12.34
N ALA A 46 5.73 5.27 13.53
CA ALA A 46 5.46 4.50 14.74
C ALA A 46 4.27 3.56 14.52
N VAL A 47 4.30 2.41 15.19
CA VAL A 47 3.22 1.42 15.14
C VAL A 47 1.95 2.05 15.71
N PRO A 48 0.86 2.18 14.93
CA PRO A 48 -0.40 2.68 15.46
C PRO A 48 -0.94 1.80 16.59
N ASP A 49 -1.18 2.41 17.75
CA ASP A 49 -1.88 1.79 18.87
C ASP A 49 -3.34 1.51 18.49
N VAL A 50 -3.91 0.46 19.10
CA VAL A 50 -5.32 0.11 18.92
C VAL A 50 -6.21 1.14 19.59
N ASP A 51 -7.16 1.68 18.85
CA ASP A 51 -8.22 2.53 19.38
C ASP A 51 -9.38 1.67 19.91
N GLU A 52 -9.34 1.37 21.21
CA GLU A 52 -10.36 0.59 21.90
C GLU A 52 -11.75 1.24 21.85
N SER A 53 -11.84 2.57 21.73
CA SER A 53 -13.13 3.28 21.66
C SER A 53 -13.91 2.95 20.38
N ARG A 54 -13.18 2.77 19.27
CA ARG A 54 -13.77 2.30 18.00
C ARG A 54 -14.28 0.88 18.13
N ILE A 55 -13.49 -0.01 18.74
CA ILE A 55 -13.90 -1.39 19.00
C ILE A 55 -15.18 -1.41 19.85
N ASP A 56 -15.24 -0.61 20.91
CA ASP A 56 -16.40 -0.52 21.80
C ASP A 56 -17.67 -0.01 21.10
N SER A 57 -17.52 0.88 20.12
CA SER A 57 -18.66 1.40 19.34
C SER A 57 -19.30 0.36 18.40
N LEU A 58 -18.63 -0.76 18.11
CA LEU A 58 -19.08 -1.73 17.09
C LEU A 58 -20.39 -2.44 17.44
N ASP A 59 -20.79 -2.45 18.72
CA ASP A 59 -22.09 -2.97 19.13
C ASP A 59 -23.28 -2.12 18.63
N THR A 60 -23.02 -0.88 18.25
CA THR A 60 -24.03 0.07 17.78
C THR A 60 -24.05 0.25 16.26
N VAL A 61 -23.14 -0.43 15.55
CA VAL A 61 -22.97 -0.24 14.11
C VAL A 61 -23.97 -1.06 13.30
N ASP A 62 -24.59 -0.43 12.31
CA ASP A 62 -25.43 -1.12 11.34
C ASP A 62 -24.58 -2.05 10.45
N LEU A 63 -24.68 -3.34 10.74
CA LEU A 63 -23.96 -4.41 10.04
C LEU A 63 -24.32 -4.56 8.56
N GLN A 64 -25.41 -3.94 8.08
CA GLN A 64 -25.77 -3.91 6.66
C GLN A 64 -24.96 -2.86 5.90
N ASN A 65 -24.63 -1.73 6.55
CA ASN A 65 -23.88 -0.62 5.97
C ASN A 65 -22.40 -0.58 6.38
N PHE A 66 -21.98 -1.44 7.32
CA PHE A 66 -20.61 -1.54 7.83
C PHE A 66 -19.52 -1.80 6.77
N GLY A 67 -19.93 -2.32 5.61
CA GLY A 67 -19.03 -2.64 4.51
C GLY A 67 -18.51 -1.43 3.74
N VAL A 68 -19.11 -0.24 3.89
CA VAL A 68 -18.69 0.94 3.11
C VAL A 68 -17.33 1.45 3.62
N VAL A 69 -16.48 1.79 2.67
CA VAL A 69 -15.10 2.19 2.88
C VAL A 69 -14.95 3.65 2.50
N ASP A 70 -14.85 4.51 3.50
CA ASP A 70 -14.59 5.93 3.30
C ASP A 70 -13.88 6.52 4.52
N ILE A 71 -12.69 7.09 4.32
CA ILE A 71 -11.92 7.76 5.38
C ILE A 71 -12.38 9.20 5.63
N SER A 72 -13.20 9.77 4.76
CA SER A 72 -13.73 11.14 4.92
C SER A 72 -14.69 11.27 6.11
N GLN A 73 -15.24 10.14 6.57
CA GLN A 73 -16.16 10.06 7.71
C GLN A 73 -15.44 9.85 9.05
N LEU A 74 -14.12 9.70 9.04
CA LEU A 74 -13.33 9.52 10.27
C LEU A 74 -13.19 10.85 11.02
N SER A 75 -13.20 10.79 12.35
CA SER A 75 -12.78 11.94 13.16
C SER A 75 -11.30 12.28 12.89
N PRO A 76 -10.82 13.49 13.22
CA PRO A 76 -9.42 13.86 13.02
C PRO A 76 -8.42 12.84 13.60
N ASP A 77 -8.66 12.35 14.82
CA ASP A 77 -7.78 11.38 15.48
C ASP A 77 -7.82 10.01 14.80
N GLN A 78 -9.00 9.59 14.33
CA GLN A 78 -9.16 8.33 13.61
C GLN A 78 -8.52 8.39 12.23
N LEU A 79 -8.61 9.54 11.55
CA LEU A 79 -7.96 9.78 10.28
C LEU A 79 -6.44 9.81 10.42
N ASP A 80 -5.93 10.43 11.49
CA ASP A 80 -4.50 10.43 11.80
C ASP A 80 -3.99 9.01 12.07
N ASN A 81 -4.70 8.23 12.90
CA ASN A 81 -4.39 6.82 13.14
C ASN A 81 -4.39 6.00 11.83
N PHE A 82 -5.37 6.22 10.96
CA PHE A 82 -5.44 5.57 9.65
C PHE A 82 -4.24 5.94 8.76
N LYS A 83 -3.86 7.22 8.73
CA LYS A 83 -2.68 7.70 8.00
C LYS A 83 -1.38 7.10 8.54
N GLN A 84 -1.24 7.00 9.87
CA GLN A 84 -0.10 6.32 10.48
C GLN A 84 -0.06 4.84 10.10
N ALA A 85 -1.21 4.15 10.06
CA ALA A 85 -1.29 2.77 9.61
C ALA A 85 -0.91 2.61 8.13
N ALA A 86 -1.34 3.52 7.26
CA ALA A 86 -0.97 3.50 5.85
C ALA A 86 0.53 3.76 5.65
N ARG A 87 1.11 4.68 6.44
CA ARG A 87 2.55 4.92 6.46
C ARG A 87 3.30 3.68 6.93
N TYR A 88 2.88 3.06 8.03
CA TYR A 88 3.44 1.81 8.54
C TYR A 88 3.43 0.69 7.48
N GLU A 89 2.31 0.51 6.77
CA GLU A 89 2.22 -0.46 5.67
C GLU A 89 3.16 -0.14 4.51
N SER A 90 3.31 1.13 4.13
CA SER A 90 4.24 1.55 3.08
C SER A 90 5.71 1.28 3.43
N GLU A 91 6.09 1.40 4.71
CA GLU A 91 7.46 1.19 5.18
C GLU A 91 7.86 -0.29 5.24
N LYS A 92 6.88 -1.19 5.38
CA LYS A 92 7.09 -2.66 5.35
C LYS A 92 7.47 -3.19 3.97
N VAL A 93 7.06 -2.51 2.90
CA VAL A 93 7.31 -2.96 1.53
C VAL A 93 8.77 -2.67 1.17
N PRO A 94 9.49 -3.62 0.53
CA PRO A 94 10.90 -3.46 0.18
C PRO A 94 11.11 -2.52 -1.04
N LEU A 95 10.56 -1.30 -0.96
CA LEU A 95 10.77 -0.21 -1.92
C LEU A 95 12.09 0.52 -1.61
N GLN A 96 12.81 0.93 -2.65
CA GLN A 96 14.19 1.40 -2.49
C GLN A 96 14.29 2.88 -2.11
N THR A 97 13.35 3.69 -2.58
CA THR A 97 13.40 5.15 -2.40
C THR A 97 12.27 5.65 -1.51
N LYS A 98 12.51 6.79 -0.85
CA LYS A 98 11.46 7.50 -0.08
C LYS A 98 10.29 7.92 -0.97
N ALA A 99 10.57 8.33 -2.21
CA ALA A 99 9.55 8.71 -3.18
C ALA A 99 8.63 7.53 -3.55
N GLU A 100 9.18 6.33 -3.72
CA GLU A 100 8.38 5.13 -3.97
C GLU A 100 7.49 4.76 -2.77
N LYS A 101 8.02 4.87 -1.55
CA LYS A 101 7.22 4.67 -0.32
C LYS A 101 6.13 5.71 -0.18
N GLU A 102 6.40 6.96 -0.54
CA GLU A 102 5.39 8.02 -0.58
C GLU A 102 4.31 7.73 -1.62
N ALA A 103 4.67 7.35 -2.85
CA ALA A 103 3.71 6.96 -3.87
C ALA A 103 2.82 5.80 -3.41
N TYR A 104 3.42 4.79 -2.76
CA TYR A 104 2.69 3.66 -2.19
C TYR A 104 1.73 4.09 -1.06
N TYR A 105 2.19 4.97 -0.16
CA TYR A 105 1.37 5.56 0.90
C TYR A 105 0.16 6.32 0.33
N GLN A 106 0.38 7.18 -0.68
CA GLN A 106 -0.70 7.95 -1.32
C GLN A 106 -1.68 7.04 -2.08
N ALA A 107 -1.17 6.01 -2.76
CA ALA A 107 -2.00 4.99 -3.41
C ALA A 107 -2.95 4.32 -2.40
N LEU A 108 -2.44 3.94 -1.23
CA LEU A 108 -3.25 3.38 -0.15
C LEU A 108 -4.31 4.36 0.37
N LEU A 109 -3.99 5.64 0.55
CA LEU A 109 -5.01 6.62 1.00
C LEU A 109 -6.10 6.85 -0.05
N SER A 110 -5.69 7.02 -1.30
CA SER A 110 -6.58 7.34 -2.42
C SER A 110 -7.67 6.28 -2.62
N LEU A 111 -7.34 5.02 -2.36
CA LEU A 111 -8.26 3.90 -2.44
C LEU A 111 -9.45 4.01 -1.47
N TYR A 112 -9.24 4.71 -0.35
CA TYR A 112 -10.14 4.79 0.79
C TYR A 112 -10.83 6.14 0.94
N ASP A 113 -10.42 7.17 0.20
CA ASP A 113 -10.98 8.52 0.25
C ASP A 113 -12.02 8.71 -0.85
N ILE A 114 -13.29 8.89 -0.50
CA ILE A 114 -14.37 9.09 -1.48
C ILE A 114 -14.18 10.33 -2.38
N ASN A 115 -13.37 11.29 -1.93
CA ASN A 115 -13.07 12.50 -2.69
C ASN A 115 -11.91 12.29 -3.68
N SER A 116 -11.26 11.13 -3.65
CA SER A 116 -10.22 10.77 -4.61
C SER A 116 -10.84 10.25 -5.91
N GLU A 117 -10.27 10.65 -7.05
CA GLU A 117 -10.61 10.07 -8.37
C GLU A 117 -10.27 8.57 -8.47
N ASN A 118 -9.56 8.04 -7.48
CA ASN A 118 -9.10 6.67 -7.39
C ASN A 118 -9.86 5.88 -6.31
N HIS A 119 -10.87 6.48 -5.69
CA HIS A 119 -11.69 5.82 -4.67
C HIS A 119 -12.23 4.51 -5.19
N GLY A 120 -11.94 3.42 -4.49
CA GLY A 120 -12.42 2.10 -4.86
C GLY A 120 -11.91 1.55 -6.20
N ASP A 121 -11.01 2.22 -6.93
CA ASP A 121 -10.49 1.69 -8.19
C ASP A 121 -9.10 1.08 -7.99
N PHE A 122 -9.07 -0.17 -7.52
CA PHE A 122 -7.82 -0.90 -7.31
C PHE A 122 -6.95 -0.99 -8.56
N ASN A 123 -7.58 -1.13 -9.72
CA ASN A 123 -6.88 -1.30 -10.99
C ASN A 123 -6.19 -0.01 -11.38
N LYS A 124 -6.92 1.11 -11.33
CA LYS A 124 -6.38 2.44 -11.62
C LYS A 124 -5.28 2.81 -10.63
N VAL A 125 -5.53 2.65 -9.32
CA VAL A 125 -4.53 2.90 -8.27
C VAL A 125 -3.25 2.10 -8.51
N THR A 126 -3.38 0.80 -8.80
CA THR A 126 -2.23 -0.08 -9.02
C THR A 126 -1.47 0.32 -10.30
N GLN A 127 -2.18 0.66 -11.39
CA GLN A 127 -1.54 1.11 -12.62
C GLN A 127 -0.79 2.44 -12.45
N GLU A 128 -1.40 3.41 -11.77
CA GLU A 128 -0.77 4.69 -11.48
C GLU A 128 0.44 4.51 -10.55
N LEU A 129 0.32 3.70 -9.51
CA LEU A 129 1.43 3.36 -8.63
C LEU A 129 2.59 2.73 -9.43
N ILE A 130 2.32 1.72 -10.27
CA ILE A 130 3.35 1.08 -11.11
C ILE A 130 4.04 2.10 -12.02
N SER A 131 3.32 3.09 -12.55
CA SER A 131 3.91 4.15 -13.39
C SER A 131 4.86 5.09 -12.62
N GLN A 132 4.65 5.21 -11.31
CA GLN A 132 5.46 6.04 -10.42
C GLN A 132 6.66 5.29 -9.83
N LEU A 133 6.60 3.96 -9.75
CA LEU A 133 7.69 3.13 -9.23
C LEU A 133 8.82 2.97 -10.26
N ASN A 134 10.06 3.20 -9.83
CA ASN A 134 11.25 2.93 -10.65
C ASN A 134 11.75 1.48 -10.48
N SER A 135 11.37 0.82 -9.39
CA SER A 135 11.79 -0.53 -9.04
C SER A 135 10.88 -1.64 -9.57
N ILE A 136 11.51 -2.61 -10.23
CA ILE A 136 10.93 -3.75 -10.97
C ILE A 136 10.26 -4.80 -10.05
N SER A 137 10.14 -4.56 -8.74
CA SER A 137 9.60 -5.58 -7.79
C SER A 137 8.06 -5.61 -7.70
N LEU A 138 7.39 -4.60 -8.26
CA LEU A 138 5.92 -4.54 -8.41
C LEU A 138 5.47 -4.55 -9.88
N THR A 139 6.41 -4.77 -10.81
CA THR A 139 6.11 -4.70 -12.25
C THR A 139 5.27 -5.88 -12.69
N ARG A 140 3.99 -5.57 -12.92
CA ARG A 140 3.12 -6.08 -13.98
C ARG A 140 3.62 -7.36 -14.64
N SER A 141 3.22 -8.51 -14.10
CA SER A 141 3.09 -9.69 -14.94
C SER A 141 2.06 -9.38 -16.03
N GLY A 142 2.18 -10.01 -17.21
CA GLY A 142 1.18 -9.88 -18.30
C GLY A 142 -0.21 -10.42 -17.94
N HIS A 143 -0.40 -10.80 -16.69
CA HIS A 143 -1.55 -11.38 -16.02
C HIS A 143 -1.50 -10.89 -14.56
N GLY A 144 -2.65 -10.58 -13.95
CA GLY A 144 -2.71 -9.99 -12.61
C GLY A 144 -3.21 -8.53 -12.60
N TRP A 145 -4.23 -8.26 -11.79
CA TRP A 145 -4.82 -6.92 -11.65
C TRP A 145 -4.22 -6.13 -10.49
N ILE A 146 -3.86 -6.84 -9.42
CA ILE A 146 -3.46 -6.27 -8.13
C ILE A 146 -2.35 -7.14 -7.55
N SER A 147 -1.21 -6.57 -7.13
CA SER A 147 -0.17 -7.39 -6.49
C SER A 147 -0.58 -7.83 -5.09
N VAL A 148 -0.18 -9.03 -4.67
CA VAL A 148 -0.42 -9.55 -3.31
C VAL A 148 0.10 -8.60 -2.22
N PRO A 149 1.30 -7.98 -2.34
CA PRO A 149 1.76 -7.00 -1.36
C PRO A 149 0.83 -5.78 -1.24
N PHE A 150 0.38 -5.22 -2.36
CA PHE A 150 -0.53 -4.07 -2.35
C PHE A 150 -1.90 -4.43 -1.74
N ALA A 151 -2.47 -5.56 -2.16
CA ALA A 151 -3.70 -6.08 -1.58
C ALA A 151 -3.56 -6.34 -0.07
N ALA A 152 -2.42 -6.89 0.38
CA ALA A 152 -2.16 -7.15 1.79
C ALA A 152 -2.19 -5.85 2.62
N SER A 153 -1.50 -4.80 2.16
CA SER A 153 -1.52 -3.49 2.81
C SER A 153 -2.92 -2.90 2.84
N ALA A 154 -3.66 -2.98 1.73
CA ALA A 154 -5.03 -2.54 1.70
C ALA A 154 -5.92 -3.33 2.67
N PHE A 155 -5.81 -4.66 2.77
CA PHE A 155 -6.57 -5.43 3.77
C PHE A 155 -6.21 -5.07 5.21
N ASN A 156 -4.93 -4.80 5.49
CA ASN A 156 -4.51 -4.32 6.81
C ASN A 156 -5.15 -2.98 7.16
N LEU A 157 -5.33 -2.08 6.18
CA LEU A 157 -6.06 -0.84 6.35
C LEU A 157 -7.56 -1.03 6.55
N ALA A 158 -8.18 -2.01 5.87
CA ALA A 158 -9.58 -2.34 6.09
C ALA A 158 -9.80 -2.82 7.55
N ILE A 159 -8.84 -3.59 8.09
CA ILE A 159 -8.84 -3.99 9.49
C ILE A 159 -8.62 -2.79 10.41
N ASN A 160 -7.65 -1.91 10.11
CA ASN A 160 -7.44 -0.67 10.86
C ASN A 160 -8.71 0.20 10.89
N LEU A 161 -9.52 0.25 9.81
CA LEU A 161 -10.78 0.98 9.83
C LEU A 161 -11.77 0.49 10.88
N VAL A 162 -11.65 -0.75 11.34
CA VAL A 162 -12.49 -1.33 12.38
C VAL A 162 -11.88 -1.13 13.75
N THR A 163 -10.56 -1.32 13.86
CA THR A 163 -9.89 -1.49 15.15
C THR A 163 -9.04 -0.29 15.55
N GLY A 164 -8.75 0.60 14.61
CA GLY A 164 -7.87 1.75 14.77
C GLY A 164 -6.48 1.44 15.29
N GLY A 165 -5.87 0.34 14.86
CA GLY A 165 -4.47 0.01 15.15
C GLY A 165 -3.87 -0.83 14.02
N VAL A 166 -2.61 -1.25 14.14
CA VAL A 166 -2.05 -2.23 13.17
C VAL A 166 -2.89 -3.50 13.16
N ALA A 167 -3.04 -4.11 11.97
CA ALA A 167 -4.01 -5.18 11.76
C ALA A 167 -3.90 -6.34 12.75
N SER A 168 -2.69 -6.81 13.07
CA SER A 168 -2.48 -7.93 13.99
C SER A 168 -2.87 -7.60 15.44
N ALA A 169 -2.54 -6.40 15.91
CA ALA A 169 -2.94 -5.92 17.23
C ALA A 169 -4.46 -5.68 17.29
N GLY A 170 -5.01 -5.07 16.25
CA GLY A 170 -6.44 -4.82 16.10
C GLY A 170 -7.28 -6.10 16.11
N VAL A 171 -6.87 -7.11 15.35
CA VAL A 171 -7.54 -8.43 15.34
C VAL A 171 -7.51 -9.06 16.74
N LYS A 172 -6.37 -9.03 17.44
CA LYS A 172 -6.25 -9.58 18.80
C LYS A 172 -7.15 -8.83 19.79
N ALA A 173 -7.19 -7.50 19.73
CA ALA A 173 -8.05 -6.69 20.58
C ALA A 173 -9.54 -6.97 20.32
N LEU A 174 -9.93 -7.07 19.05
CA LEU A 174 -11.30 -7.39 18.65
C LEU A 174 -11.73 -8.77 19.14
N ILE A 175 -10.85 -9.78 19.02
CA ILE A 175 -11.08 -11.14 19.55
C ILE A 175 -11.17 -11.12 21.07
N LYS A 176 -10.31 -10.36 21.76
CA LYS A 176 -10.34 -10.23 23.23
C LYS A 176 -11.68 -9.65 23.71
N LYS A 177 -12.23 -8.67 23.00
CA LYS A 177 -13.50 -8.01 23.35
C LYS A 177 -14.72 -8.89 23.04
N TYR A 178 -14.79 -9.42 21.82
CA TYR A 178 -16.02 -10.01 21.28
C TYR A 178 -16.00 -11.53 21.14
N GLY A 179 -14.86 -12.17 21.38
CA GLY A 179 -14.62 -13.56 21.06
C GLY A 179 -14.35 -13.79 19.57
N THR A 180 -13.73 -14.93 19.25
CA THR A 180 -13.24 -15.23 17.89
C THR A 180 -14.35 -15.17 16.85
N GLN A 181 -15.50 -15.81 17.09
CA GLN A 181 -16.54 -15.93 16.07
C GLN A 181 -17.10 -14.56 15.66
N LYS A 182 -17.51 -13.74 16.64
CA LYS A 182 -18.06 -12.40 16.37
C LYS A 182 -16.99 -11.48 15.77
N ALA A 183 -15.74 -11.54 16.24
CA ALA A 183 -14.64 -10.77 15.65
C ALA A 183 -14.41 -11.12 14.17
N LEU A 184 -14.37 -12.41 13.83
CA LEU A 184 -14.20 -12.83 12.43
C LEU A 184 -15.40 -12.46 11.56
N ASP A 185 -16.63 -12.50 12.09
CA ASP A 185 -17.82 -12.08 11.35
C ASP A 185 -17.83 -10.57 11.04
N LEU A 186 -17.40 -9.74 11.99
CA LEU A 186 -17.22 -8.30 11.79
C LEU A 186 -16.15 -8.03 10.72
N LEU A 187 -14.97 -8.63 10.87
CA LEU A 187 -13.86 -8.48 9.92
C LEU A 187 -14.23 -8.96 8.52
N LYS A 188 -14.92 -10.10 8.43
CA LYS A 188 -15.42 -10.64 7.16
C LYS A 188 -16.31 -9.63 6.45
N ARG A 189 -17.27 -9.01 7.14
CA ARG A 189 -18.15 -8.00 6.54
C ARG A 189 -17.37 -6.79 6.05
N LYS A 190 -16.42 -6.30 6.86
CA LYS A 190 -15.58 -5.18 6.46
C LYS A 190 -14.75 -5.49 5.22
N ILE A 191 -14.12 -6.67 5.20
CA ILE A 191 -13.30 -7.12 4.06
C ILE A 191 -14.16 -7.30 2.80
N ILE A 192 -15.33 -7.93 2.91
CA ILE A 192 -16.25 -8.09 1.77
C ILE A 192 -16.70 -6.73 1.24
N GLY A 193 -17.08 -5.80 2.12
CA GLY A 193 -17.52 -4.47 1.71
C GLY A 193 -16.40 -3.67 1.05
N ALA A 194 -15.20 -3.73 1.62
CA ALA A 194 -14.01 -3.12 1.02
C ALA A 194 -13.78 -3.67 -0.39
N VAL A 195 -13.71 -4.99 -0.53
CA VAL A 195 -13.49 -5.65 -1.81
C VAL A 195 -14.59 -5.36 -2.83
N ALA A 196 -15.84 -5.25 -2.40
CA ALA A 196 -16.95 -4.87 -3.28
C ALA A 196 -16.81 -3.43 -3.81
N VAL A 197 -16.45 -2.48 -2.93
CA VAL A 197 -16.14 -1.09 -3.33
C VAL A 197 -14.96 -1.07 -4.31
N TRP A 198 -14.02 -2.00 -4.15
CA TRP A 198 -12.81 -2.13 -4.97
C TRP A 198 -13.03 -2.70 -6.38
N GLY A 199 -14.30 -2.92 -6.77
CA GLY A 199 -14.66 -3.48 -8.07
C GLY A 199 -14.48 -5.00 -8.17
N VAL A 200 -14.15 -5.68 -7.07
CA VAL A 200 -14.00 -7.14 -7.04
C VAL A 200 -15.35 -7.78 -6.73
N LYS A 201 -15.86 -8.51 -7.72
CA LYS A 201 -17.24 -9.04 -7.71
C LYS A 201 -17.48 -10.17 -6.70
N GLN A 202 -16.48 -11.02 -6.46
CA GLN A 202 -16.63 -12.18 -5.58
C GLN A 202 -15.31 -12.63 -4.98
N ILE A 203 -15.35 -13.06 -3.72
CA ILE A 203 -14.23 -13.72 -3.05
C ILE A 203 -14.61 -15.17 -2.79
N THR A 204 -14.07 -16.08 -3.59
CA THR A 204 -14.31 -17.52 -3.42
C THR A 204 -13.68 -18.01 -2.10
N GLY A 205 -14.48 -18.69 -1.27
CA GLY A 205 -13.97 -19.31 -0.05
C GLY A 205 -13.70 -18.34 1.12
N ILE A 206 -14.36 -17.18 1.17
CA ILE A 206 -14.18 -16.16 2.22
C ILE A 206 -14.27 -16.72 3.65
N ASN A 207 -15.12 -17.72 3.90
CA ASN A 207 -15.23 -18.37 5.22
C ASN A 207 -13.95 -19.12 5.64
N THR A 208 -13.20 -19.64 4.68
CA THR A 208 -11.91 -20.30 4.94
C THR A 208 -10.80 -19.27 5.08
N ILE A 209 -10.82 -18.24 4.23
CA ILE A 209 -9.86 -17.12 4.26
C ILE A 209 -9.92 -16.40 5.61
N ILE A 210 -11.10 -16.11 6.13
CA ILE A 210 -11.21 -15.36 7.38
C ILE A 210 -10.71 -16.14 8.60
N LYS A 211 -10.72 -17.48 8.56
CA LYS A 211 -10.23 -18.30 9.70
C LYS A 211 -8.73 -18.13 9.94
N VAL A 212 -7.95 -17.88 8.89
CA VAL A 212 -6.49 -17.69 9.05
C VAL A 212 -6.14 -16.33 9.68
N VAL A 213 -7.08 -15.38 9.70
CA VAL A 213 -6.88 -14.03 10.26
C VAL A 213 -6.63 -14.07 11.77
N ALA A 214 -7.32 -14.94 12.51
CA ALA A 214 -7.24 -14.99 13.97
C ALA A 214 -5.83 -15.32 14.50
N THR A 215 -5.00 -16.01 13.70
CA THR A 215 -3.68 -16.49 14.11
C THR A 215 -2.54 -15.87 13.32
N ALA A 216 -2.84 -15.07 12.28
CA ALA A 216 -1.84 -14.47 11.42
C ALA A 216 -1.10 -13.32 12.12
N LEU A 217 0.23 -13.31 11.97
CA LEU A 217 1.07 -12.18 12.38
C LEU A 217 0.88 -10.95 11.47
N ASP A 218 0.52 -11.19 10.21
CA ASP A 218 0.08 -10.18 9.24
C ASP A 218 -1.23 -10.66 8.61
N PRO A 219 -2.39 -10.27 9.18
CA PRO A 219 -3.70 -10.65 8.70
C PRO A 219 -3.94 -10.33 7.22
N GLY A 220 -3.56 -9.14 6.77
CA GLY A 220 -3.76 -8.69 5.39
C GLY A 220 -2.98 -9.54 4.40
N THR A 221 -1.74 -9.89 4.72
CA THR A 221 -0.93 -10.82 3.91
C THR A 221 -1.56 -12.21 3.86
N ALA A 222 -2.06 -12.71 5.00
CA ALA A 222 -2.73 -14.01 5.05
C ALA A 222 -4.01 -14.02 4.19
N ILE A 223 -4.79 -12.95 4.22
CA ILE A 223 -5.98 -12.77 3.36
C ILE A 223 -5.57 -12.74 1.89
N ALA A 224 -4.64 -11.86 1.50
CA ALA A 224 -4.23 -11.69 0.11
C ALA A 224 -3.69 -12.99 -0.49
N LYS A 225 -2.78 -13.68 0.21
CA LYS A 225 -2.26 -14.98 -0.24
C LYS A 225 -3.33 -16.06 -0.32
N ALA A 226 -4.29 -16.05 0.60
CA ALA A 226 -5.37 -17.03 0.57
C ALA A 226 -6.37 -16.76 -0.58
N ILE A 227 -6.52 -15.51 -1.02
CA ILE A 227 -7.26 -15.16 -2.23
C ILE A 227 -6.48 -15.60 -3.47
N ASP A 228 -5.21 -15.20 -3.60
CA ASP A 228 -4.31 -15.59 -4.71
C ASP A 228 -4.32 -17.12 -4.90
N ALA A 229 -4.17 -17.89 -3.83
CA ALA A 229 -4.22 -19.36 -3.88
C ALA A 229 -5.55 -19.98 -4.40
N ARG A 230 -6.61 -19.18 -4.60
CA ARG A 230 -7.96 -19.61 -4.97
C ARG A 230 -8.52 -18.87 -6.18
N ASP A 231 -7.77 -17.94 -6.74
CA ASP A 231 -8.22 -17.17 -7.89
C ASP A 231 -7.94 -17.90 -9.20
N LYS A 232 -8.10 -17.22 -10.33
CA LYS A 232 -7.99 -17.85 -11.65
C LYS A 232 -6.58 -18.38 -11.97
N ILE A 233 -5.53 -17.74 -11.47
CA ILE A 233 -4.14 -18.16 -11.68
C ILE A 233 -3.47 -18.29 -10.32
N PRO A 234 -3.63 -19.45 -9.66
CA PRO A 234 -3.27 -19.58 -8.27
C PRO A 234 -1.78 -19.40 -7.97
N ASN A 235 -1.48 -18.67 -6.89
CA ASN A 235 -0.15 -18.48 -6.32
C ASN A 235 0.83 -17.77 -7.26
N ASN A 236 0.34 -16.84 -8.07
CA ASN A 236 1.19 -16.09 -8.99
C ASN A 236 1.67 -14.75 -8.41
N GLY A 237 1.27 -14.41 -7.18
CA GLY A 237 1.64 -13.16 -6.53
C GLY A 237 0.77 -11.97 -6.92
N TYR A 238 -0.30 -12.20 -7.66
CA TYR A 238 -1.30 -11.22 -8.05
C TYR A 238 -2.70 -11.76 -7.75
N LEU A 239 -3.66 -10.86 -7.57
CA LEU A 239 -5.07 -11.22 -7.47
C LEU A 239 -5.71 -11.14 -8.86
N GLU A 240 -6.30 -12.25 -9.29
CA GLU A 240 -6.94 -12.42 -10.60
C GLU A 240 -8.41 -12.79 -10.46
N PHE A 241 -9.25 -11.75 -10.40
CA PHE A 241 -10.69 -11.91 -10.21
C PHE A 241 -11.50 -12.12 -11.50
N THR A 242 -10.85 -12.12 -12.69
CA THR A 242 -11.49 -12.33 -14.01
C THR A 242 -10.70 -13.16 -15.00
#